data_AF-A0A954Z383-F1
#
_entry.id   AF-A0A954Z383-F1
#
_cell.length_a   1.000
_cell.length_b   1.000
_cell.length_c   1.000
_cell.angle_alpha   90.00
_cell.angle_beta   90.00
_cell.angle_gamma   90.00
#
_symmetry.space_group_name_H-M   'P 1'
#
loop_
_entity.id
_entity.type
_entity.pdbx_description
1 polymer ?
#
loop_
_entity_poly.entity_id
_entity_poly.type
_entity_poly.pdbx_seq_one_letter_code
_entity_poly.pdbx_strand_id
1 'polypeptide(L)'
;MKRNAFTLVELLIVVVILGILAAVVIPQFSDASTDAKFSSLGTNLSTIRGQIELYKLQHGGSYPAQAKFEAQMTAKTDASGAAGGTLGPYLQRVPNNPYNNLNTVAAAAAAAGSTGWKYDDTTGDFRANDGGTTNTIDHDTL
;
A
#
# COMPACT_ATOMS: atom_id res chain seq x y z
N MET A 1 -2.79 63.24 -22.73
CA MET A 1 -2.52 61.91 -22.13
C MET A 1 -1.96 61.01 -23.22
N LYS A 2 -0.67 60.63 -23.16
CA LYS A 2 -0.05 59.76 -24.18
C LYS A 2 -0.53 58.32 -23.95
N ARG A 3 -1.18 57.74 -24.95
CA ARG A 3 -1.66 56.35 -24.94
C ARG A 3 -0.59 55.50 -25.62
N ASN A 4 0.15 54.71 -24.84
CA ASN A 4 1.14 53.80 -25.40
C ASN A 4 0.39 52.69 -26.16
N ALA A 5 0.54 52.67 -27.49
CA ALA A 5 0.01 51.61 -28.32
C ALA A 5 1.00 50.44 -28.31
N PHE A 6 0.55 49.26 -27.90
CA PHE A 6 1.32 48.02 -28.00
C PHE A 6 1.64 47.71 -29.47
N THR A 7 2.85 47.24 -29.74
CA THR A 7 3.25 46.87 -31.10
C THR A 7 2.80 45.45 -31.42
N LEU A 8 2.48 45.16 -32.69
CA LEU A 8 2.12 43.80 -33.14
C LEU A 8 3.25 42.79 -32.88
N VAL A 9 4.50 43.26 -32.96
CA VAL A 9 5.70 42.44 -32.71
C VAL A 9 5.77 41.99 -31.26
N GLU A 10 5.38 42.86 -30.33
CA GLU A 10 5.38 42.56 -28.89
C GLU A 10 4.38 41.46 -28.55
N LEU A 11 3.18 41.51 -29.14
CA LEU A 11 2.18 40.46 -28.97
C LEU A 11 2.60 39.15 -29.64
N LEU A 12 3.29 39.22 -30.79
CA LEU A 12 3.82 38.05 -31.50
C LEU A 12 4.85 37.29 -30.65
N ILE A 13 5.80 38.00 -30.03
CA ILE A 13 6.82 37.37 -29.18
C ILE A 13 6.17 36.69 -27.97
N VAL A 14 5.17 37.32 -27.35
CA VAL A 14 4.45 36.74 -26.20
C VAL A 14 3.77 35.43 -26.56
N VAL A 15 3.04 35.37 -27.68
CA VAL A 15 2.37 34.12 -28.09
C VAL A 15 3.35 33.02 -28.49
N VAL A 16 4.51 33.39 -29.05
CA VAL A 16 5.59 32.43 -29.36
C VAL A 16 6.17 31.84 -28.08
N ILE A 17 6.48 32.67 -27.08
CA ILE A 17 7.00 32.19 -25.78
C ILE A 17 5.96 31.31 -25.07
N LEU A 18 4.69 31.72 -25.06
CA LEU A 18 3.61 30.92 -24.48
C LEU A 18 3.45 29.57 -25.22
N GLY A 19 3.62 29.55 -26.54
CA GLY A 19 3.61 28.31 -27.34
C GLY A 19 4.75 27.35 -26.99
N ILE A 20 5.96 27.87 -26.76
CA ILE A 20 7.12 27.07 -26.35
C ILE A 20 6.93 26.53 -24.92
N LEU A 21 6.50 27.39 -23.98
CA LEU A 21 6.29 27.00 -22.58
C LEU A 21 5.19 25.94 -22.45
N ALA A 22 4.10 26.06 -23.22
CA ALA A 22 3.04 25.06 -23.23
C ALA A 22 3.52 23.69 -23.73
N ALA A 23 4.53 23.64 -24.61
CA ALA A 23 5.07 22.39 -25.13
C ALA A 23 6.07 21.68 -24.19
N VAL A 24 6.73 22.42 -23.30
CA VAL A 24 7.84 21.89 -22.45
C VAL A 24 7.37 21.42 -21.06
N VAL A 25 6.14 21.76 -20.65
CA VAL A 25 5.60 21.32 -19.36
C VAL A 25 5.26 19.82 -19.42
N ILE A 26 6.23 18.99 -19.04
CA ILE A 26 6.02 17.59 -18.67
C ILE A 26 5.99 17.52 -17.13
N PRO A 27 4.83 17.31 -16.50
CA PRO A 27 4.77 17.14 -15.05
C PRO A 27 5.38 15.79 -14.64
N GLN A 28 6.49 15.80 -13.88
CA GLN A 28 7.19 14.60 -13.38
C GLN A 28 6.53 13.94 -12.15
N PHE A 29 5.28 14.27 -11.83
CA PHE A 29 4.64 13.87 -10.57
C PHE A 29 4.20 12.39 -10.50
N SER A 30 4.20 11.67 -11.63
CA SER A 30 3.70 10.29 -11.69
C SER A 30 4.60 9.30 -10.94
N ASP A 31 5.91 9.51 -10.97
CA ASP A 31 6.88 8.53 -10.46
C ASP A 31 6.96 8.59 -8.93
N ALA A 32 6.99 9.80 -8.36
CA ALA A 32 7.05 10.00 -6.91
C ALA A 32 5.85 9.41 -6.15
N SER A 33 4.64 9.43 -6.75
CA SER A 33 3.45 8.83 -6.14
C SER A 33 3.52 7.30 -6.13
N THR A 34 4.09 6.71 -7.18
CA THR A 34 4.25 5.25 -7.30
C THR A 34 5.30 4.74 -6.31
N ASP A 35 6.43 5.43 -6.18
CA ASP A 35 7.47 5.10 -5.20
C ASP A 35 6.97 5.20 -3.76
N ALA A 36 6.14 6.22 -3.46
CA ALA A 36 5.52 6.37 -2.14
C ALA A 36 4.60 5.19 -1.79
N LYS A 37 3.81 4.70 -2.76
CA LYS A 37 2.96 3.51 -2.58
C LYS A 37 3.79 2.26 -2.33
N PHE A 38 4.87 2.06 -3.10
CA PHE A 38 5.75 0.90 -2.95
C PHE A 38 6.44 0.88 -1.58
N SER A 39 6.94 2.04 -1.14
CA SER A 39 7.54 2.19 0.20
C SER A 39 6.54 1.93 1.32
N SER A 40 5.30 2.43 1.17
CA SER A 40 4.22 2.15 2.12
C SER A 40 3.84 0.67 2.15
N LEU A 41 3.81 -0.01 0.99
CA LEU A 41 3.55 -1.44 0.90
C LEU A 41 4.60 -2.23 1.70
N GLY A 42 5.90 -1.98 1.47
CA GLY A 42 6.97 -2.65 2.19
C GLY A 42 6.94 -2.40 3.70
N THR A 43 6.62 -1.18 4.13
CA THR A 43 6.46 -0.83 5.55
C THR A 43 5.30 -1.59 6.20
N ASN A 44 4.16 -1.67 5.52
CA ASN A 44 3.00 -2.43 5.98
C ASN A 44 3.32 -3.92 6.11
N LEU A 45 3.98 -4.52 5.10
CA LEU A 45 4.39 -5.92 5.13
C LEU A 45 5.33 -6.22 6.30
N SER A 46 6.38 -5.41 6.47
CA SER A 46 7.34 -5.57 7.57
C SER A 46 6.65 -5.49 8.94
N THR A 47 5.76 -4.51 9.11
CA THR A 47 5.01 -4.33 10.36
C THR A 47 4.13 -5.54 10.64
N ILE A 48 3.30 -5.97 9.68
CA ILE A 48 2.36 -7.08 9.86
C ILE A 48 3.11 -8.39 10.13
N ARG A 49 4.16 -8.69 9.37
CA ARG A 49 4.99 -9.90 9.57
C ARG A 49 5.59 -9.94 10.97
N GLY A 50 6.11 -8.81 11.46
CA GLY A 50 6.61 -8.71 12.83
C GLY A 50 5.52 -8.98 13.88
N GLN A 51 4.30 -8.49 13.64
CA GLN A 51 3.17 -8.75 14.54
C GLN A 51 2.68 -10.21 14.48
N ILE A 52 2.74 -10.87 13.32
CA ILE A 52 2.42 -12.29 13.16
C ILE A 52 3.41 -13.15 13.96
N GLU A 53 4.70 -12.84 13.90
CA GLU A 53 5.70 -13.54 14.70
C GLU A 53 5.52 -13.30 16.21
N LEU A 54 5.14 -12.08 16.61
CA LEU A 54 4.80 -11.80 18.00
C LEU A 54 3.56 -12.57 18.47
N TYR A 55 2.52 -12.66 17.62
CA TYR A 55 1.34 -13.48 17.89
C TYR A 55 1.75 -14.92 18.15
N LYS A 56 2.55 -15.48 17.24
CA LYS A 56 3.04 -16.86 17.32
C LYS A 56 3.78 -17.15 18.62
N LEU A 57 4.66 -16.23 19.03
CA LEU A 57 5.41 -16.37 20.28
C LEU A 57 4.48 -16.45 21.50
N GLN A 58 3.40 -15.68 21.51
CA GLN A 58 2.45 -15.61 22.63
C GLN A 58 1.40 -16.74 22.61
N HIS A 59 1.18 -17.37 21.46
CA HIS A 59 0.18 -18.43 21.23
C HIS A 59 0.82 -19.81 21.07
N GLY A 60 1.89 -20.08 21.83
CA GLY A 60 2.50 -21.41 21.91
C GLY A 60 3.09 -21.91 20.59
N GLY A 61 3.54 -21.00 19.72
CA GLY A 61 4.13 -21.34 18.42
C GLY A 61 3.12 -21.48 17.28
N SER A 62 1.83 -21.22 17.53
CA SER A 62 0.80 -21.26 16.50
C SER A 62 0.61 -19.90 15.85
N TYR A 63 0.61 -19.87 14.52
CA TYR A 63 0.26 -18.68 13.76
C TYR A 63 -1.25 -18.36 13.85
N PRO A 64 -1.68 -17.11 13.59
CA PRO A 64 -3.10 -16.79 13.46
C PRO A 64 -3.75 -17.70 12.42
N ALA A 65 -4.94 -18.21 12.71
CA ALA A 65 -5.70 -19.03 11.76
C ALA A 65 -6.19 -18.16 10.60
N GLN A 66 -6.07 -18.63 9.37
CA GLN A 66 -6.40 -17.85 8.18
C GLN A 66 -7.85 -17.33 8.21
N ALA A 67 -8.81 -18.18 8.59
CA ALA A 67 -10.23 -17.82 8.67
C ALA A 67 -10.57 -16.82 9.80
N LYS A 68 -9.66 -16.61 10.76
CA LYS A 68 -9.84 -15.73 11.92
C LYS A 68 -8.78 -14.64 12.01
N PHE A 69 -7.98 -14.46 10.96
CA PHE A 69 -6.78 -13.61 10.98
C PHE A 69 -7.08 -12.22 11.52
N GLU A 70 -8.08 -11.54 10.95
CA GLU A 70 -8.44 -10.19 11.37
C GLU A 70 -8.86 -10.14 12.85
N ALA A 71 -9.73 -11.04 13.29
CA ALA A 71 -10.17 -11.09 14.68
C ALA A 71 -9.02 -11.38 15.65
N GLN A 72 -8.13 -12.30 15.31
CA GLN A 72 -6.99 -12.68 16.16
C GLN A 72 -5.89 -11.62 16.21
N MET A 73 -5.73 -10.85 15.13
CA MET A 73 -4.73 -9.78 15.07
C MET A 73 -5.23 -8.46 15.67
N THR A 74 -6.54 -8.18 15.60
CA THR A 74 -7.10 -6.87 15.99
C THR A 74 -7.83 -6.86 17.33
N ALA A 75 -8.20 -8.02 17.87
CA ALA A 75 -8.81 -8.13 19.19
C ALA A 75 -7.83 -8.73 20.21
N LYS A 76 -8.21 -8.68 21.49
CA LYS A 76 -7.51 -9.43 22.51
C LYS A 76 -7.93 -10.89 22.49
N THR A 77 -6.94 -11.77 22.62
CA THR A 77 -7.11 -13.22 22.56
C THR A 77 -6.51 -13.90 23.79
N ASP A 78 -6.98 -15.11 24.08
CA ASP A 78 -6.36 -16.01 25.04
C ASP A 78 -5.22 -16.80 24.40
N ALA A 79 -4.51 -17.64 25.16
CA ALA A 79 -3.36 -18.41 24.65
C ALA A 79 -3.71 -19.38 23.49
N SER A 80 -4.98 -19.71 23.29
CA SER A 80 -5.47 -20.55 22.19
C SER A 80 -5.93 -19.75 20.97
N GLY A 81 -5.88 -18.41 21.05
CA GLY A 81 -6.32 -17.52 19.99
C GLY A 81 -7.83 -17.30 19.97
N ALA A 82 -8.55 -17.66 21.04
CA ALA A 82 -9.97 -17.36 21.18
C ALA A 82 -10.17 -15.95 21.76
N ALA A 83 -11.29 -15.31 21.44
CA ALA A 83 -11.56 -13.93 21.84
C ALA A 83 -11.75 -13.78 23.36
N GLY A 84 -11.37 -12.63 23.90
CA GLY A 84 -11.66 -12.24 25.28
C GLY A 84 -10.54 -12.49 26.29
N GLY A 85 -9.32 -12.80 25.82
CA GLY A 85 -8.14 -12.92 26.68
C GLY A 85 -7.37 -11.61 26.90
N THR A 86 -6.11 -11.72 27.29
CA THR A 86 -5.23 -10.59 27.64
C THR A 86 -4.11 -10.33 26.62
N LEU A 87 -3.90 -11.25 25.68
CA LEU A 87 -2.85 -11.17 24.65
C LEU A 87 -3.32 -10.30 23.48
N GLY A 88 -2.40 -9.54 22.88
CA GLY A 88 -2.73 -8.55 21.86
C GLY A 88 -3.48 -7.30 22.38
N PRO A 89 -4.14 -6.52 21.50
CA PRO A 89 -4.15 -6.71 20.04
C PRO A 89 -2.78 -6.43 19.43
N TYR A 90 -2.50 -7.07 18.29
CA TYR A 90 -1.22 -6.96 17.59
C TYR A 90 -1.27 -5.90 16.49
N LEU A 91 -2.45 -5.68 15.92
CA LEU A 91 -2.75 -4.62 14.95
C LEU A 91 -3.93 -3.80 15.46
N GLN A 92 -3.91 -2.49 15.20
CA GLN A 92 -5.10 -1.65 15.42
C GLN A 92 -6.19 -1.93 14.37
N ARG A 93 -5.76 -2.19 13.13
CA ARG A 93 -6.57 -2.71 12.03
C ARG A 93 -5.64 -3.33 10.99
N VAL A 94 -6.20 -4.16 10.10
CA VAL A 94 -5.48 -4.53 8.87
C VAL A 94 -5.41 -3.28 7.97
N PRO A 95 -4.21 -2.82 7.56
CA PRO A 95 -4.09 -1.65 6.70
C PRO A 95 -4.63 -1.95 5.29
N ASN A 96 -5.06 -0.91 4.58
CA ASN A 96 -5.41 -1.02 3.17
C ASN A 96 -4.13 -1.22 2.36
N ASN A 97 -4.18 -2.11 1.37
CA ASN A 97 -3.12 -2.22 0.38
C ASN A 97 -3.11 -0.92 -0.47
N PRO A 98 -1.94 -0.23 -0.61
CA PRO A 98 -1.83 1.05 -1.33
C PRO A 98 -2.20 1.02 -2.82
N TYR A 99 -2.29 -0.17 -3.43
CA TYR A 99 -2.53 -0.35 -4.87
C TYR A 99 -3.98 -0.67 -5.21
N ASN A 100 -4.69 -1.42 -4.36
CA ASN A 100 -6.09 -1.80 -4.61
C ASN A 100 -7.08 -1.28 -3.54
N ASN A 101 -6.60 -0.59 -2.51
CA ASN A 101 -7.38 -0.04 -1.39
C ASN A 101 -8.20 -1.06 -0.59
N LEU A 102 -7.93 -2.36 -0.76
CA LEU A 102 -8.58 -3.41 0.01
C LEU A 102 -7.78 -3.69 1.29
N ASN A 103 -8.47 -3.99 2.38
CA ASN A 103 -7.86 -4.39 3.66
C ASN A 103 -8.17 -5.86 4.03
N THR A 104 -8.79 -6.61 3.10
CA THR A 104 -9.16 -8.00 3.31
C THR A 104 -7.95 -8.93 3.17
N VAL A 105 -7.95 -10.02 3.94
CA VAL A 105 -6.91 -11.05 3.92
C VAL A 105 -7.52 -12.36 3.42
N ALA A 106 -6.90 -12.98 2.42
CA ALA A 106 -7.32 -14.27 1.88
C ALA A 106 -6.23 -15.33 2.00
N ALA A 107 -6.57 -16.56 1.62
CA ALA A 107 -5.63 -17.67 1.55
C ALA A 107 -4.48 -17.35 0.61
N ALA A 108 -3.31 -17.91 0.85
CA ALA A 108 -2.16 -17.86 -0.06
C ALA A 108 -2.50 -18.22 -1.52
N ALA A 109 -3.45 -19.14 -1.74
CA ALA A 109 -3.90 -19.58 -3.05
C ALA A 109 -4.96 -18.67 -3.72
N ALA A 110 -5.32 -17.54 -3.11
CA ALA A 110 -6.30 -16.62 -3.69
C ALA A 110 -5.82 -16.05 -5.04
N ALA A 111 -6.77 -15.76 -5.93
CA ALA A 111 -6.47 -15.13 -7.20
C ALA A 111 -5.83 -13.74 -7.00
N ALA A 112 -4.90 -13.37 -7.88
CA ALA A 112 -4.25 -12.06 -7.87
C ALA A 112 -5.30 -10.93 -7.92
N GLY A 113 -5.18 -9.92 -7.05
CA GLY A 113 -6.05 -8.75 -7.05
C GLY A 113 -7.41 -8.94 -6.36
N SER A 114 -7.75 -10.14 -5.88
CA SER A 114 -9.07 -10.40 -5.27
C SER A 114 -9.25 -9.82 -3.87
N THR A 115 -8.15 -9.58 -3.15
CA THR A 115 -8.13 -9.07 -1.77
C THR A 115 -6.96 -8.11 -1.56
N GLY A 116 -6.84 -7.46 -0.41
CA GLY A 116 -5.68 -6.61 -0.12
C GLY A 116 -4.40 -7.44 0.07
N TRP A 117 -4.55 -8.58 0.74
CA TRP A 117 -3.45 -9.39 1.24
C TRP A 117 -3.71 -10.88 1.08
N LYS A 118 -2.63 -11.65 1.02
CA LYS A 118 -2.58 -13.11 1.07
C LYS A 118 -1.85 -13.54 2.33
N TYR A 119 -2.33 -14.61 2.94
CA TYR A 119 -1.76 -15.16 4.16
C TYR A 119 -1.82 -16.69 4.18
N ASP A 120 -0.74 -17.30 4.65
CA ASP A 120 -0.59 -18.73 4.89
C ASP A 120 -0.42 -18.98 6.40
N ASP A 121 -1.40 -19.62 7.03
CA ASP A 121 -1.36 -19.92 8.47
C ASP A 121 -0.45 -21.10 8.84
N THR A 122 0.04 -21.84 7.86
CA THR A 122 1.00 -22.93 8.07
C THR A 122 2.42 -22.38 8.14
N THR A 123 2.75 -21.43 7.28
CA THR A 123 4.11 -20.87 7.17
C THR A 123 4.26 -19.50 7.84
N GLY A 124 3.15 -18.80 8.12
CA GLY A 124 3.15 -17.41 8.57
C GLY A 124 3.42 -16.40 7.46
N ASP A 125 3.53 -16.86 6.21
CA ASP A 125 3.80 -16.01 5.06
C ASP A 125 2.64 -15.03 4.82
N PHE A 126 2.96 -13.73 4.79
CA PHE A 126 2.00 -12.66 4.58
C PHE A 126 2.51 -11.76 3.45
N ARG A 127 1.74 -11.62 2.37
CA ARG A 127 2.16 -10.94 1.14
C ARG A 127 1.05 -10.07 0.56
N ALA A 128 1.41 -9.19 -0.37
CA ALA A 128 0.45 -8.40 -1.12
C ALA A 128 -0.43 -9.29 -2.02
N ASN A 129 -1.61 -8.80 -2.37
CA ASN A 129 -2.48 -9.45 -3.35
C ASN A 129 -3.05 -8.42 -4.33
N ASP A 130 -2.19 -7.64 -4.98
CA ASP A 130 -2.62 -6.67 -5.98
C ASP A 130 -2.24 -7.06 -7.41
N GLY A 131 -1.37 -8.07 -7.58
CA GLY A 131 -0.91 -8.52 -8.90
C GLY A 131 -0.10 -7.45 -9.65
N GLY A 132 0.34 -6.41 -8.95
CA GLY A 132 1.09 -5.30 -9.50
C GLY A 132 2.60 -5.50 -9.45
N THR A 133 3.30 -4.69 -10.26
CA THR A 133 4.76 -4.61 -10.27
C THR A 133 5.20 -3.15 -10.20
N THR A 134 6.24 -2.85 -9.43
CA THR A 134 6.91 -1.54 -9.42
C THR A 134 8.41 -1.77 -9.63
N ASN A 135 9.04 -1.01 -10.54
CA ASN A 135 10.46 -1.16 -10.85
C ASN A 135 10.87 -2.61 -11.15
N THR A 136 10.04 -3.36 -11.89
CA THR A 136 10.20 -4.79 -12.22
C THR A 136 10.09 -5.77 -11.05
N ILE A 137 9.77 -5.27 -9.84
CA ILE A 137 9.57 -6.08 -8.65
C ILE A 137 8.07 -6.43 -8.54
N ASP A 138 7.77 -7.72 -8.47
CA ASP A 138 6.42 -8.23 -8.23
C ASP A 138 6.04 -8.08 -6.76
N HIS A 139 4.94 -7.36 -6.50
CA HIS A 139 4.45 -7.07 -5.16
C HIS A 139 4.01 -8.33 -4.40
N ASP A 140 3.49 -9.34 -5.11
CA ASP A 140 3.01 -10.58 -4.52
C ASP A 140 4.19 -11.49 -4.07
N THR A 141 5.43 -11.11 -4.39
CA THR A 141 6.67 -11.85 -4.05
C THR A 141 7.58 -11.14 -3.04
N LEU A 142 7.26 -9.89 -2.68
CA LEU A 142 7.90 -9.15 -1.58
C LEU A 142 7.68 -9.87 -0.25
#